data_AF-A0A950SCP5-F1
#
_entry.id   AF-A0A950SCP5-F1
#
_cell.length_a   1.000
_cell.length_b   1.000
_cell.length_c   1.000
_cell.angle_alpha   90.00
_cell.angle_beta   90.00
_cell.angle_gamma   90.00
#
_symmetry.space_group_name_H-M   'P 1'
#
loop_
_entity.id
_entity.type
_entity.pdbx_description
1 polymer ?
#
loop_
_entity_poly.entity_id
_entity_poly.type
_entity_poly.pdbx_seq_one_letter_code
_entity_poly.pdbx_strand_id
1 'polypeptide(L)'
;MKRELQITITWLVALALPSAAWPQEAGNRQGGYISTVTPTDSRPWLMDLDARIQQRSDHYSHSSRLKAEGASISSGEPEIIDGRKNPELLLPWELHRFLISTSFYEDSAVARQWRLRFANAAPRPGVPEAFWATLERLSSDYLRTQHEIASLSNEMKGADRKQREHLRQLIVAKESGQCHQRQIALERAGETFGREWFAEFLYRAVAPNVLISSTAPVSVEKLRFVGRGCQ
;
A
#
# COMPACT_ATOMS: atom_id res chain seq x y z
N MET A 1 -59.87 36.73 18.16
CA MET A 1 -60.01 35.52 17.31
C MET A 1 -58.72 34.74 17.39
N LYS A 2 -58.67 33.71 18.24
CA LYS A 2 -57.50 32.86 18.48
C LYS A 2 -57.56 31.68 17.50
N ARG A 3 -56.53 31.48 16.69
CA ARG A 3 -56.37 30.26 15.86
C ARG A 3 -55.47 29.31 16.62
N GLU A 4 -56.03 28.19 17.05
CA GLU A 4 -55.28 27.07 17.61
C GLU A 4 -54.63 26.27 16.47
N LEU A 5 -53.32 26.08 16.54
CA LEU A 5 -52.60 25.12 15.70
C LEU A 5 -52.70 23.76 16.38
N GLN A 6 -53.45 22.83 15.78
CA GLN A 6 -53.44 21.43 16.17
C GLN A 6 -52.19 20.76 15.59
N ILE A 7 -51.34 20.25 16.49
CA ILE A 7 -50.20 19.40 16.17
C ILE A 7 -50.71 17.95 16.15
N THR A 8 -50.81 17.35 14.97
CA THR A 8 -51.06 15.92 14.80
C THR A 8 -49.74 15.16 14.86
N ILE A 9 -49.54 14.40 15.94
CA ILE A 9 -48.45 13.43 16.09
C ILE A 9 -48.97 12.09 15.60
N THR A 10 -48.59 11.69 14.39
CA THR A 10 -48.89 10.38 13.83
C THR A 10 -47.74 9.42 14.16
N TRP A 11 -48.01 8.45 15.03
CA TRP A 11 -47.12 7.32 15.28
C TRP A 11 -47.17 6.37 14.10
N LEU A 12 -46.05 6.23 13.37
CA LEU A 12 -45.85 5.18 12.38
C LEU A 12 -45.04 4.04 13.01
N VAL A 13 -45.72 2.90 13.11
CA VAL A 13 -45.22 1.59 13.48
C VAL A 13 -44.13 1.15 12.50
N ALA A 14 -43.10 0.52 13.05
CA ALA A 14 -41.96 -0.05 12.35
C ALA A 14 -42.37 -1.02 11.23
N LEU A 15 -41.84 -0.79 10.03
CA LEU A 15 -41.55 -1.84 9.08
C LEU A 15 -40.03 -1.98 9.02
N ALA A 16 -39.53 -3.06 9.62
CA ALA A 16 -38.19 -3.55 9.38
C ALA A 16 -38.04 -3.77 7.87
N LEU A 17 -37.21 -2.95 7.24
CA LEU A 17 -36.73 -3.23 5.90
C LEU A 17 -35.91 -4.53 5.98
N PRO A 18 -36.17 -5.56 5.16
CA PRO A 18 -35.18 -6.59 4.97
C PRO A 18 -33.94 -5.90 4.43
N SER A 19 -32.82 -6.00 5.16
CA SER A 19 -31.51 -5.71 4.60
C SER A 19 -31.40 -6.54 3.33
N ALA A 20 -31.52 -5.88 2.17
CA ALA A 20 -31.11 -6.45 0.91
C ALA A 20 -29.60 -6.65 1.03
N ALA A 21 -29.23 -7.82 1.57
CA ALA A 21 -27.92 -8.39 1.43
C ALA A 21 -27.68 -8.43 -0.08
N TRP A 22 -26.80 -7.55 -0.55
CA TRP A 22 -26.19 -7.74 -1.84
C TRP A 22 -25.63 -9.15 -1.82
N PRO A 23 -25.90 -10.01 -2.81
CA PRO A 23 -25.08 -11.17 -3.01
C PRO A 23 -23.68 -10.63 -3.35
N GLN A 24 -22.86 -10.44 -2.32
CA GLN A 24 -21.45 -10.70 -2.46
C GLN A 24 -21.41 -12.18 -2.81
N GLU A 25 -21.36 -12.47 -4.11
CA GLU A 25 -20.63 -13.64 -4.56
C GLU A 25 -19.25 -13.50 -3.91
N ALA A 26 -19.10 -14.13 -2.75
CA ALA A 26 -17.82 -14.54 -2.22
C ALA A 26 -17.30 -15.54 -3.24
N GLY A 27 -16.81 -15.01 -4.37
CA GLY A 27 -15.98 -15.74 -5.31
C GLY A 27 -14.92 -16.36 -4.44
N ASN A 28 -15.01 -17.68 -4.33
CA ASN A 28 -14.21 -18.52 -3.49
C ASN A 28 -12.75 -18.46 -3.97
N ARG A 29 -12.06 -17.35 -3.69
CA ARG A 29 -10.63 -17.16 -3.89
C ARG A 29 -9.91 -17.62 -2.62
N GLN A 30 -10.35 -18.73 -2.03
CA GLN A 30 -9.53 -19.55 -1.12
C GLN A 30 -8.55 -20.34 -1.98
N GLY A 31 -7.58 -19.62 -2.50
CA GLY A 31 -6.52 -20.17 -3.34
C GLY A 31 -5.50 -19.08 -3.46
N GLY A 32 -4.71 -18.88 -2.41
CA GLY A 32 -3.47 -18.13 -2.55
C GLY A 32 -2.72 -18.81 -3.68
N TYR A 33 -2.64 -18.13 -4.83
CA TYR A 33 -1.89 -18.62 -5.97
C TYR A 33 -0.44 -18.73 -5.49
N ILE A 34 -0.01 -19.94 -5.15
CA ILE A 34 1.40 -20.24 -4.99
C ILE A 34 1.95 -20.10 -6.40
N SER A 35 2.55 -18.94 -6.65
CA SER A 35 3.09 -18.62 -7.95
C SER A 35 4.21 -19.62 -8.24
N THR A 36 4.01 -20.52 -9.19
CA THR A 36 5.05 -21.42 -9.73
C THR A 36 5.99 -20.61 -10.63
N VAL A 37 6.51 -19.49 -10.12
CA VAL A 37 7.54 -18.73 -10.81
C VAL A 37 8.74 -19.65 -10.89
N THR A 38 9.13 -20.02 -12.10
CA THR A 38 10.41 -20.67 -12.37
C THR A 38 11.45 -19.85 -11.61
N PRO A 39 12.26 -20.45 -10.70
CA PRO A 39 13.24 -19.69 -9.94
C PRO A 39 14.16 -18.99 -10.93
N THR A 40 13.91 -17.71 -11.19
CA THR A 40 14.93 -16.87 -11.75
C THR A 40 16.03 -16.84 -10.69
N ASP A 41 17.27 -17.08 -11.08
CA ASP A 41 18.44 -17.01 -10.19
C ASP A 41 18.58 -15.64 -9.50
N SER A 42 17.77 -14.65 -9.89
CA SER A 42 17.62 -13.40 -9.17
C SER A 42 17.03 -13.68 -7.79
N ARG A 43 17.88 -13.54 -6.78
CA ARG A 43 17.47 -13.35 -5.38
C ARG A 43 17.20 -11.85 -5.22
N PRO A 44 15.97 -11.35 -5.52
CA PRO A 44 15.73 -9.92 -5.60
C PRO A 44 16.18 -9.24 -4.32
N TRP A 45 15.93 -9.80 -3.13
CA TRP A 45 16.33 -9.24 -1.83
C TRP A 45 17.83 -8.99 -1.64
N LEU A 46 18.71 -9.56 -2.47
CA LEU A 46 20.16 -9.31 -2.43
C LEU A 46 20.61 -8.15 -3.33
N MET A 47 19.73 -7.63 -4.19
CA MET A 47 20.05 -6.48 -5.02
C MET A 47 20.09 -5.20 -4.20
N ASP A 48 21.15 -4.42 -4.39
CA ASP A 48 21.23 -3.06 -3.87
C ASP A 48 20.22 -2.13 -4.56
N LEU A 49 20.09 -0.93 -4.02
CA LEU A 49 19.12 0.04 -4.49
C LEU A 49 19.40 0.52 -5.92
N ASP A 50 20.64 0.86 -6.25
CA ASP A 50 20.98 1.43 -7.54
C ASP A 50 20.83 0.41 -8.68
N ALA A 51 21.19 -0.86 -8.43
CA ALA A 51 20.96 -1.96 -9.37
C ALA A 51 19.48 -2.12 -9.71
N ARG A 52 18.57 -2.02 -8.72
CA ARG A 52 17.12 -2.08 -8.96
C ARG A 52 16.61 -0.89 -9.74
N ILE A 53 17.03 0.32 -9.37
CA ILE A 53 16.62 1.54 -10.07
C ILE A 53 17.08 1.47 -11.52
N GLN A 54 18.33 1.03 -11.75
CA GLN A 54 18.87 0.85 -13.10
C GLN A 54 18.04 -0.16 -13.90
N GLN A 55 17.73 -1.33 -13.32
CA GLN A 55 16.92 -2.35 -13.99
C GLN A 55 15.49 -1.90 -14.27
N ARG A 56 14.86 -1.14 -13.34
CA ARG A 56 13.54 -0.55 -13.54
C ARG A 56 13.53 0.46 -14.67
N SER A 57 14.57 1.28 -14.75
CA SER A 57 14.74 2.32 -15.78
C SER A 57 15.18 1.81 -17.16
N ASP A 58 15.56 0.54 -17.28
CA ASP A 58 15.94 -0.04 -18.56
C ASP A 58 14.74 -0.07 -19.52
N HIS A 59 14.84 0.74 -20.58
CA HIS A 59 13.81 0.91 -21.60
C HIS A 59 13.48 -0.39 -22.32
N TYR A 60 14.46 -1.26 -22.59
CA TYR A 60 14.21 -2.51 -23.30
C TYR A 60 13.35 -3.47 -22.46
N SER A 61 13.70 -3.59 -21.18
CA SER A 61 12.91 -4.33 -20.21
C SER A 61 11.53 -3.71 -20.03
N HIS A 62 11.41 -2.38 -20.01
CA HIS A 62 10.13 -1.67 -19.92
C HIS A 62 9.19 -1.98 -21.08
N SER A 63 9.63 -1.75 -22.31
CA SER A 63 8.79 -2.01 -23.50
C SER A 63 8.39 -3.48 -23.63
N SER A 64 9.27 -4.41 -23.22
CA SER A 64 8.96 -5.84 -23.22
C SER A 64 7.85 -6.19 -22.23
N ARG A 65 7.86 -5.59 -21.04
CA ARG A 65 6.79 -5.76 -20.04
C ARG A 65 5.44 -5.21 -20.55
N LEU A 66 5.43 -4.03 -21.15
CA LEU A 66 4.19 -3.45 -21.68
C LEU A 66 3.57 -4.31 -22.78
N LYS A 67 4.39 -4.85 -23.68
CA LYS A 67 3.93 -5.81 -24.69
C LYS A 67 3.32 -7.07 -24.05
N ALA A 68 3.92 -7.60 -23.00
CA ALA A 68 3.41 -8.78 -22.30
C ALA A 68 2.07 -8.51 -21.58
N GLU A 69 1.80 -7.27 -21.16
CA GLU A 69 0.52 -6.86 -20.58
C GLU A 69 -0.51 -6.40 -21.63
N GLY A 70 -0.18 -6.47 -22.93
CA GLY A 70 -1.08 -6.05 -24.02
C GLY A 70 -1.29 -4.53 -24.12
N ALA A 71 -0.42 -3.72 -23.53
CA ALA A 71 -0.49 -2.27 -23.62
C ALA A 71 0.03 -1.78 -24.99
N SER A 72 -0.70 -0.82 -25.59
CA SER A 72 -0.28 -0.17 -26.83
C SER A 72 0.81 0.87 -26.55
N ILE A 73 1.84 0.91 -27.41
CA ILE A 73 2.96 1.84 -27.33
C ILE A 73 2.53 3.17 -27.96
N SER A 74 1.85 4.02 -27.18
CA SER A 74 1.60 5.42 -27.54
C SER A 74 2.46 6.37 -26.70
N SER A 75 2.65 7.60 -27.16
CA SER A 75 3.43 8.62 -26.44
C SER A 75 2.95 8.80 -25.00
N GLY A 76 3.82 8.54 -24.02
CA GLY A 76 3.48 8.50 -22.60
C GLY A 76 3.25 7.07 -22.12
N GLU A 77 4.24 6.20 -22.30
CA GLU A 77 4.16 4.80 -21.88
C GLU A 77 3.86 4.72 -20.37
N PRO A 78 2.72 4.12 -19.95
CA PRO A 78 2.47 3.92 -18.54
C PRO A 78 3.53 2.99 -17.95
N GLU A 79 3.89 3.17 -16.69
CA GLU A 79 4.72 2.21 -15.98
C GLU A 79 3.81 1.21 -15.27
N ILE A 80 3.93 -0.07 -15.61
CA ILE A 80 3.21 -1.17 -14.94
C ILE A 80 4.24 -2.13 -14.36
N ILE A 81 4.22 -2.33 -13.05
CA ILE A 81 5.07 -3.28 -12.34
C ILE A 81 4.19 -4.22 -11.53
N ASP A 82 4.11 -5.47 -11.98
CA ASP A 82 3.50 -6.57 -11.25
C ASP A 82 4.59 -7.29 -10.43
N GLY A 83 4.55 -7.14 -9.10
CA GLY A 83 5.50 -7.75 -8.19
C GLY A 83 5.41 -9.27 -8.10
N ARG A 84 4.37 -9.89 -8.64
CA ARG A 84 4.31 -11.35 -8.79
C ARG A 84 5.19 -11.85 -9.94
N LYS A 85 5.32 -11.05 -11.01
CA LYS A 85 6.10 -11.39 -12.21
C LYS A 85 7.52 -10.85 -12.15
N ASN A 86 7.70 -9.63 -11.63
CA ASN A 86 8.97 -8.90 -11.63
C ASN A 86 9.24 -8.27 -10.25
N PRO A 87 9.35 -9.07 -9.17
CA PRO A 87 9.54 -8.55 -7.81
C PRO A 87 10.80 -7.69 -7.67
N GLU A 88 11.85 -7.95 -8.46
CA GLU A 88 13.12 -7.23 -8.44
C GLU A 88 13.00 -5.74 -8.83
N LEU A 89 11.95 -5.38 -9.57
CA LEU A 89 11.69 -4.00 -10.00
C LEU A 89 11.02 -3.15 -8.92
N LEU A 90 10.42 -3.79 -7.92
CA LEU A 90 9.85 -3.09 -6.77
C LEU A 90 10.96 -2.64 -5.84
N LEU A 91 10.82 -1.44 -5.31
CA LEU A 91 11.82 -0.83 -4.45
C LEU A 91 11.46 -1.10 -2.99
N PRO A 92 12.45 -1.25 -2.08
CA PRO A 92 12.19 -1.64 -0.68
C PRO A 92 11.15 -0.75 0.04
N TRP A 93 11.15 0.55 -0.21
CA TRP A 93 10.18 1.47 0.41
C TRP A 93 8.77 1.32 -0.16
N GLU A 94 8.60 0.87 -1.40
CA GLU A 94 7.30 0.61 -2.00
C GLU A 94 6.67 -0.62 -1.34
N LEU A 95 7.47 -1.67 -1.17
CA LEU A 95 7.08 -2.88 -0.45
C LEU A 95 6.79 -2.59 1.02
N HIS A 96 7.65 -1.83 1.71
CA HIS A 96 7.44 -1.44 3.09
C HIS A 96 6.17 -0.60 3.25
N ARG A 97 5.95 0.40 2.37
CA ARG A 97 4.71 1.20 2.38
C ARG A 97 3.48 0.31 2.27
N PHE A 98 3.48 -0.62 1.32
CA PHE A 98 2.36 -1.54 1.11
C PHE A 98 2.14 -2.47 2.32
N LEU A 99 3.22 -3.03 2.88
CA LEU A 99 3.18 -3.86 4.08
C LEU A 99 2.51 -3.11 5.24
N ILE A 100 2.94 -1.89 5.52
CA ILE A 100 2.41 -1.08 6.62
C ILE A 100 0.94 -0.71 6.36
N SER A 101 0.60 -0.19 5.19
CA SER A 101 -0.77 0.23 4.89
C SER A 101 -1.78 -0.92 4.91
N THR A 102 -1.33 -2.15 4.62
CA THR A 102 -2.21 -3.33 4.61
C THR A 102 -2.24 -4.09 5.94
N SER A 103 -1.12 -4.12 6.67
CA SER A 103 -1.05 -4.84 7.95
C SER A 103 -1.65 -4.05 9.11
N PHE A 104 -1.87 -2.74 8.95
CA PHE A 104 -2.40 -1.85 9.98
C PHE A 104 -3.60 -1.03 9.48
N TYR A 105 -4.44 -1.65 8.63
CA TYR A 105 -5.75 -1.09 8.27
C TYR A 105 -6.59 -0.76 9.52
N GLU A 106 -7.42 0.28 9.42
CA GLU A 106 -8.38 0.64 10.47
C GLU A 106 -9.35 -0.51 10.80
N ASP A 107 -9.79 -1.26 9.78
CA ASP A 107 -10.52 -2.50 9.99
C ASP A 107 -9.57 -3.63 10.42
N SER A 108 -9.65 -3.97 11.71
CA SER A 108 -8.83 -5.03 12.33
C SER A 108 -9.00 -6.42 11.69
N ALA A 109 -10.18 -6.73 11.12
CA ALA A 109 -10.40 -8.02 10.47
C ALA A 109 -9.65 -8.09 9.13
N VAL A 110 -9.67 -7.00 8.37
CA VAL A 110 -8.90 -6.87 7.12
C VAL A 110 -7.41 -6.89 7.40
N ALA A 111 -6.94 -6.13 8.40
CA ALA A 111 -5.54 -6.13 8.83
C ALA A 111 -5.06 -7.55 9.20
N ARG A 112 -5.86 -8.29 9.98
CA ARG A 112 -5.57 -9.67 10.37
C ARG A 112 -5.45 -10.61 9.17
N GLN A 113 -6.34 -10.48 8.17
CA GLN A 113 -6.28 -11.31 6.96
C GLN A 113 -5.00 -11.06 6.16
N TRP A 114 -4.55 -9.80 6.03
CA TRP A 114 -3.29 -9.46 5.38
C TRP A 114 -2.08 -10.01 6.13
N ARG A 115 -2.03 -9.84 7.45
CA ARG A 115 -0.97 -10.41 8.30
C ARG A 115 -0.87 -11.93 8.14
N LEU A 116 -2.00 -12.64 8.12
CA LEU A 116 -2.03 -14.09 7.90
C LEU A 116 -1.51 -14.45 6.51
N ARG A 117 -1.91 -13.70 5.47
CA ARG A 117 -1.41 -13.91 4.10
C ARG A 117 0.11 -13.77 4.02
N PHE A 118 0.67 -12.74 4.63
CA PHE A 118 2.12 -12.54 4.65
C PHE A 118 2.84 -13.60 5.49
N ALA A 119 2.27 -14.00 6.63
CA ALA A 119 2.84 -15.06 7.46
C ALA A 119 2.94 -16.40 6.72
N ASN A 120 1.93 -16.75 5.93
CA ASN A 120 1.91 -17.98 5.12
C ASN A 120 2.91 -17.96 3.96
N ALA A 121 3.37 -16.78 3.52
CA ALA A 121 4.32 -16.61 2.42
C ALA A 121 5.74 -16.25 2.89
N ALA A 122 5.97 -16.18 4.21
CA ALA A 122 7.24 -15.77 4.79
C ALA A 122 8.35 -16.82 4.58
N PRO A 123 9.62 -16.39 4.45
CA PRO A 123 10.75 -17.32 4.41
C PRO A 123 10.87 -18.07 5.74
N ARG A 124 11.47 -19.27 5.72
CA ARG A 124 11.74 -20.04 6.95
C ARG A 124 12.70 -19.25 7.86
N PRO A 125 12.49 -19.27 9.20
CA PRO A 125 11.56 -20.11 9.97
C PRO A 125 10.10 -19.62 10.03
N GLY A 126 9.74 -18.56 9.29
CA GLY A 126 8.43 -17.92 9.32
C GLY A 126 8.48 -16.57 10.02
N VAL A 127 7.31 -15.98 10.25
CA VAL A 127 7.18 -14.69 10.94
C VAL A 127 7.31 -14.90 12.46
N PRO A 128 8.23 -14.20 13.15
CA PRO A 128 8.32 -14.25 14.62
C PRO A 128 7.01 -13.86 15.30
N GLU A 129 6.69 -14.45 16.46
CA GLU A 129 5.45 -14.16 17.21
C GLU A 129 5.27 -12.65 17.48
N ALA A 130 6.34 -11.98 17.89
CA ALA A 130 6.34 -10.55 18.20
C ALA A 130 6.49 -9.64 16.97
N PHE A 131 6.54 -10.18 15.74
CA PHE A 131 6.87 -9.43 14.54
C PHE A 131 5.92 -8.25 14.31
N TRP A 132 4.61 -8.49 14.34
CA TRP A 132 3.61 -7.46 14.02
C TRP A 132 3.59 -6.33 15.05
N ALA A 133 3.60 -6.66 16.34
CA ALA A 133 3.66 -5.66 17.41
C ALA A 133 4.97 -4.85 17.37
N THR A 134 6.09 -5.52 17.04
CA THR A 134 7.38 -4.86 16.89
C THR A 134 7.39 -3.93 15.67
N LEU A 135 6.89 -4.39 14.51
CA LEU A 135 6.83 -3.60 13.29
C LEU A 135 5.93 -2.36 13.45
N GLU A 136 4.80 -2.50 14.14
CA GLU A 136 3.90 -1.39 14.49
C GLU A 136 4.63 -0.32 15.30
N ARG A 137 5.32 -0.74 16.37
CA ARG A 137 6.10 0.15 17.22
C ARG A 137 7.19 0.88 16.42
N LEU A 138 7.94 0.14 15.60
CA LEU A 138 9.00 0.71 14.75
C LEU A 138 8.47 1.68 13.69
N SER A 139 7.22 1.49 13.25
CA SER A 139 6.55 2.30 12.22
C SER A 139 5.58 3.34 12.80
N SER A 140 5.54 3.51 14.12
CA SER A 140 4.49 4.29 14.81
C SER A 140 4.39 5.74 14.35
N ASP A 141 5.52 6.43 14.17
CA ASP A 141 5.53 7.81 13.65
C ASP A 141 5.00 7.89 12.22
N TYR A 142 5.35 6.91 11.38
CA TYR A 142 4.88 6.83 10.00
C TYR A 142 3.37 6.55 9.94
N LEU A 143 2.89 5.59 10.75
CA LEU A 143 1.47 5.24 10.89
C LEU A 143 0.63 6.43 11.37
N ARG A 144 1.09 7.13 12.42
CA ARG A 144 0.41 8.34 12.91
C ARG A 144 0.24 9.37 11.80
N THR A 145 1.31 9.65 11.03
CA THR A 145 1.21 10.59 9.92
C THR A 145 0.26 10.11 8.82
N GLN A 146 0.17 8.79 8.54
CA GLN A 146 -0.82 8.27 7.60
C GLN A 146 -2.25 8.49 8.08
N HIS A 147 -2.55 8.22 9.36
CA HIS A 147 -3.87 8.46 9.94
C HIS A 147 -4.25 9.94 9.91
N GLU A 148 -3.30 10.84 10.22
CA GLU A 148 -3.52 12.28 10.14
C GLU A 148 -3.86 12.72 8.71
N ILE A 149 -3.14 12.23 7.68
CA ILE A 149 -3.45 12.52 6.28
C ILE A 149 -4.83 11.98 5.89
N ALA A 150 -5.18 10.76 6.31
CA ALA A 150 -6.49 10.18 6.04
C ALA A 150 -7.62 11.01 6.67
N SER A 151 -7.43 11.46 7.93
CA SER A 151 -8.37 12.35 8.63
C SER A 151 -8.55 13.68 7.88
N LEU A 152 -7.45 14.35 7.52
CA LEU A 152 -7.48 15.61 6.76
C LEU A 152 -8.17 15.43 5.39
N SER A 153 -7.90 14.31 4.72
CA SER A 153 -8.51 13.97 3.43
C SER A 153 -10.02 13.75 3.56
N ASN A 154 -10.47 13.16 4.66
CA ASN A 154 -11.89 12.98 4.96
C ASN A 154 -12.57 14.32 5.27
N GLU A 155 -11.94 15.19 6.06
CA GLU A 155 -12.43 16.54 6.35
C GLU A 155 -12.58 17.38 5.07
N MET A 156 -11.61 17.27 4.15
CA MET A 156 -11.60 17.99 2.87
C MET A 156 -12.83 17.71 2.00
N LYS A 157 -13.49 16.53 2.14
CA LYS A 157 -14.70 16.18 1.37
C LYS A 157 -15.86 17.14 1.64
N GLY A 158 -16.01 17.61 2.88
CA GLY A 158 -17.08 18.52 3.31
C GLY A 158 -16.69 20.00 3.34
N ALA A 159 -15.42 20.32 3.15
CA ALA A 159 -14.87 21.66 3.28
C ALA A 159 -15.21 22.60 2.11
N ASP A 160 -15.31 23.91 2.39
CA ASP A 160 -15.43 24.95 1.36
C ASP A 160 -14.11 25.16 0.58
N ARG A 161 -14.12 26.02 -0.44
CA ARG A 161 -12.94 26.24 -1.30
C ARG A 161 -11.69 26.70 -0.51
N LYS A 162 -11.85 27.62 0.45
CA LYS A 162 -10.74 28.18 1.22
C LYS A 162 -10.18 27.15 2.19
N GLN A 163 -11.06 26.41 2.86
CA GLN A 163 -10.71 25.31 3.75
C GLN A 163 -10.01 24.17 2.99
N ARG A 164 -10.50 23.79 1.80
CA ARG A 164 -9.86 22.75 0.96
C ARG A 164 -8.42 23.10 0.59
N GLU A 165 -8.16 24.35 0.21
CA GLU A 165 -6.81 24.80 -0.10
C GLU A 165 -5.89 24.70 1.12
N HIS A 166 -6.37 25.14 2.29
CA HIS A 166 -5.61 25.00 3.53
C HIS A 166 -5.32 23.54 3.89
N LEU A 167 -6.33 22.66 3.85
CA LEU A 167 -6.18 21.22 4.11
C LEU A 167 -5.21 20.56 3.13
N ARG A 168 -5.25 20.96 1.85
CA ARG A 168 -4.30 20.48 0.83
C ARG A 168 -2.86 20.83 1.19
N GLN A 169 -2.60 22.05 1.64
CA GLN A 169 -1.27 22.48 2.07
C GLN A 169 -0.78 21.67 3.29
N LEU A 170 -1.66 21.39 4.25
CA LEU A 170 -1.35 20.54 5.40
C LEU A 170 -1.02 19.10 4.99
N ILE A 171 -1.78 18.52 4.05
CA ILE A 171 -1.52 17.19 3.50
C ILE A 171 -0.14 17.16 2.83
N VAL A 172 0.14 18.10 1.92
CA VAL A 172 1.43 18.18 1.21
C VAL A 172 2.60 18.30 2.19
N ALA A 173 2.47 19.13 3.23
CA ALA A 173 3.50 19.26 4.27
C ALA A 173 3.75 17.93 5.01
N LYS A 174 2.69 17.19 5.34
CA LYS A 174 2.80 15.87 5.99
C LYS A 174 3.38 14.81 5.05
N GLU A 175 2.97 14.79 3.78
CA GLU A 175 3.50 13.87 2.76
C GLU A 175 5.01 14.04 2.57
N SER A 176 5.50 15.28 2.62
CA SER A 176 6.94 15.59 2.56
C SER A 176 7.71 14.92 3.71
N GLY A 177 7.21 15.02 4.95
CA GLY A 177 7.84 14.41 6.13
C GLY A 177 7.75 12.88 6.18
N GLN A 178 6.73 12.28 5.57
CA GLN A 178 6.51 10.82 5.59
C GLN A 178 7.63 10.02 4.94
N CYS A 179 8.29 10.59 3.92
CA CYS A 179 9.33 9.90 3.18
C CYS A 179 10.52 9.52 4.08
N HIS A 180 10.96 10.46 4.91
CA HIS A 180 12.03 10.26 5.88
C HIS A 180 11.62 9.28 6.99
N GLN A 181 10.41 9.45 7.55
CA GLN A 181 9.88 8.55 8.58
C GLN A 181 9.80 7.09 8.09
N ARG A 182 9.37 6.89 6.85
CA ARG A 182 9.30 5.55 6.23
C ARG A 182 10.68 4.93 6.08
N GLN A 183 11.69 5.72 5.68
CA GLN A 183 13.06 5.22 5.56
C GLN A 183 13.62 4.78 6.91
N ILE A 184 13.42 5.60 7.96
CA ILE A 184 13.81 5.23 9.33
C ILE A 184 13.13 3.94 9.78
N ALA A 185 11.82 3.80 9.54
CA ALA A 185 11.07 2.60 9.91
C ALA A 185 11.59 1.35 9.18
N LEU A 186 11.86 1.47 7.88
CA LEU A 186 12.42 0.40 7.05
C LEU A 186 13.81 -0.04 7.54
N GLU A 187 14.70 0.91 7.83
CA GLU A 187 16.05 0.64 8.34
C GLU A 187 16.01 -0.04 9.70
N ARG A 188 15.24 0.51 10.65
CA ARG A 188 15.09 -0.08 12.00
C ARG A 188 14.48 -1.47 11.97
N ALA A 189 13.51 -1.71 11.08
CA ALA A 189 12.93 -3.04 10.89
C ALA A 189 13.98 -4.03 10.35
N GLY A 190 14.79 -3.61 9.38
CA GLY A 190 15.92 -4.40 8.89
C GLY A 190 16.94 -4.71 9.98
N GLU A 191 17.27 -3.76 10.85
CA GLU A 191 18.17 -4.00 11.99
C GLU A 191 17.58 -4.95 13.02
N THR A 192 16.29 -4.78 13.33
CA THR A 192 15.60 -5.54 14.38
C THR A 192 15.34 -7.00 14.00
N PHE A 193 14.94 -7.25 12.75
CA PHE A 193 14.59 -8.60 12.28
C PHE A 193 15.71 -9.30 11.51
N GLY A 194 16.86 -8.63 11.34
CA GLY A 194 17.94 -9.06 10.46
C GLY A 194 17.72 -8.57 9.03
N ARG A 195 18.70 -7.85 8.48
CA ARG A 195 18.55 -7.11 7.22
C ARG A 195 18.21 -8.02 6.05
N GLU A 196 18.91 -9.15 5.94
CA GLU A 196 18.68 -10.12 4.86
C GLU A 196 17.30 -10.80 4.99
N TRP A 197 16.96 -11.30 6.18
CA TRP A 197 15.66 -11.95 6.41
C TRP A 197 14.50 -10.98 6.16
N PHE A 198 14.59 -9.73 6.63
CA PHE A 198 13.53 -8.75 6.42
C PHE A 198 13.40 -8.35 4.95
N ALA A 199 14.51 -8.18 4.24
CA ALA A 199 14.48 -7.97 2.80
C ALA A 199 13.86 -9.16 2.08
N GLU A 200 14.27 -10.39 2.40
CA GLU A 200 13.70 -11.60 1.82
C GLU A 200 12.19 -11.69 2.10
N PHE A 201 11.74 -11.38 3.32
CA PHE A 201 10.32 -11.29 3.67
C PHE A 201 9.57 -10.28 2.79
N LEU A 202 10.10 -9.08 2.59
CA LEU A 202 9.48 -8.08 1.71
C LEU A 202 9.32 -8.62 0.28
N TYR A 203 10.35 -9.24 -0.29
CA TYR A 203 10.28 -9.71 -1.68
C TYR A 203 9.51 -11.03 -1.86
N ARG A 204 9.52 -11.93 -0.88
CA ARG A 204 8.80 -13.22 -0.99
C ARG A 204 7.35 -13.12 -0.57
N ALA A 205 7.07 -12.43 0.55
CA ALA A 205 5.72 -12.37 1.11
C ALA A 205 4.93 -11.16 0.61
N VAL A 206 5.58 -10.00 0.45
CA VAL A 206 4.87 -8.74 0.16
C VAL A 206 4.79 -8.45 -1.33
N ALA A 207 5.92 -8.48 -2.05
CA ALA A 207 5.99 -8.12 -3.47
C ALA A 207 4.95 -8.79 -4.37
N PRO A 208 4.60 -10.08 -4.23
CA PRO A 208 3.57 -10.71 -5.08
C PRO A 208 2.17 -10.11 -4.96
N ASN A 209 1.93 -9.26 -3.96
CA ASN A 209 0.65 -8.58 -3.73
C ASN A 209 0.67 -7.11 -4.20
N VAL A 210 1.79 -6.65 -4.77
CA VAL A 210 1.99 -5.25 -5.15
C VAL A 210 1.88 -5.10 -6.67
N LEU A 211 1.01 -4.18 -7.08
CA LEU A 211 0.90 -3.70 -8.46
C LEU A 211 1.10 -2.19 -8.45
N ILE A 212 2.11 -1.70 -9.17
CA ILE A 212 2.31 -0.27 -9.42
C ILE A 212 1.82 0.02 -10.83
N SER A 213 0.98 1.03 -10.95
CA SER A 213 0.58 1.62 -12.22
C SER A 213 0.76 3.13 -12.14
N SER A 214 1.57 3.69 -13.04
CA SER A 214 1.79 5.13 -13.19
C SER A 214 1.53 5.54 -14.63
N THR A 215 1.05 6.76 -14.84
CA THR A 215 0.78 7.31 -16.17
C THR A 215 2.07 7.64 -16.94
N ALA A 216 3.19 7.74 -16.25
CA ALA A 216 4.50 7.94 -16.83
C ALA A 216 5.58 7.29 -15.95
N PRO A 217 6.74 6.91 -16.53
CA PRO A 217 7.86 6.40 -15.75
C PRO A 217 8.38 7.47 -14.78
N VAL A 218 8.73 7.03 -13.56
CA VAL A 218 9.35 7.91 -12.57
C VAL A 218 10.83 8.09 -12.92
N SER A 219 11.35 9.33 -12.87
CA SER A 219 12.77 9.56 -13.16
C SER A 219 13.69 8.85 -12.17
N VAL A 220 14.87 8.45 -12.64
CA VAL A 220 15.89 7.78 -11.83
C VAL A 220 16.28 8.63 -10.62
N GLU A 221 16.42 9.94 -10.80
CA GLU A 221 16.75 10.89 -9.73
C GLU A 221 15.66 10.90 -8.66
N LYS A 222 14.39 10.88 -9.08
CA LYS A 222 13.26 10.85 -8.15
C LYS A 222 13.21 9.54 -7.39
N LEU A 223 13.45 8.41 -8.05
CA LEU A 223 13.52 7.10 -7.39
C LEU A 223 14.66 7.06 -6.36
N ARG A 224 15.85 7.56 -6.70
CA ARG A 224 16.99 7.65 -5.77
C ARG A 224 16.69 8.55 -4.58
N PHE A 225 16.14 9.74 -4.84
CA PHE A 225 15.75 10.70 -3.81
C PHE A 225 14.79 10.06 -2.81
N VAL A 226 13.72 9.42 -3.28
CA VAL A 226 12.75 8.74 -2.40
C VAL A 226 13.38 7.55 -1.67
N GLY A 227 14.25 6.80 -2.35
CA GLY A 227 14.94 5.65 -1.79
C GLY A 227 15.94 5.95 -0.69
N ARG A 228 16.43 7.19 -0.63
CA ARG A 228 17.26 7.70 0.47
C ARG A 228 16.45 8.44 1.54
N GLY A 229 15.12 8.28 1.55
CA GLY A 229 14.25 8.96 2.52
C GLY A 229 14.08 10.45 2.24
N CYS A 230 14.11 10.84 0.96
CA CYS A 230 13.97 12.22 0.49
C CYS A 230 15.15 13.13 0.87
N GLN A 231 16.36 12.59 0.64
CA GLN A 231 17.66 13.24 0.84
C GLN A 231 18.52 13.21 -0.45
#